data_AF-A0A1J9RA66-F1
#
_entry.id   AF-A0A1J9RA66-F1
#
_cell.length_a   1.000
_cell.length_b   1.000
_cell.length_c   1.000
_cell.angle_alpha   90.00
_cell.angle_beta   90.00
_cell.angle_gamma   90.00
#
_symmetry.space_group_name_H-M   'P 1'
#
loop_
_entity.id
_entity.type
_entity.pdbx_description
1 polymer ?
#
loop_
_entity_poly.entity_id
_entity_poly.type
_entity_poly.pdbx_seq_one_letter_code
_entity_poly.pdbx_strand_id
1 'polypeptide(L)'
;MVSSLAVPRTPLLALPFRTVAAAATTAARATSYRRLSSATPSISTFPRRPPQTRILQQCIAGERSFGTVRARQAEMSAGQRRMVNDMQKRKAMPSMVTMQTQNLDEMPTDIGLMPDTFIRPTGSNLPGLFAEPKLRFKMEYHWAKTRIYDIVSRIVYKWTTVKPRPVINRRGMRKLALRLHKDMYTAFAYGDTEHISRICTDGVATTLRSRINARKPNEHLSWARLSHSRPRIVSDRIVKIPIPGVDTKKKPCCIRQTVFRIKSEQALVKGYLLAGKAGRRRLLDEAGKELPLGKDGEITPERMQQSAKTVHEYFVLQKRMWMGKEETWSVWGLVDESSLDELN
;
A
#
# COMPACT_ATOMS: atom_id res chain seq x y z
N MET A 1 -22.73 -26.41 -68.08
CA MET A 1 -22.02 -27.65 -67.70
C MET A 1 -20.59 -27.27 -67.33
N VAL A 2 -20.29 -27.17 -66.03
CA VAL A 2 -18.95 -26.86 -65.52
C VAL A 2 -18.70 -27.76 -64.32
N SER A 3 -17.58 -28.47 -64.39
CA SER A 3 -17.17 -29.56 -63.52
C SER A 3 -16.62 -29.11 -62.16
N SER A 4 -17.01 -29.88 -61.14
CA SER A 4 -16.21 -30.44 -60.04
C SER A 4 -14.84 -29.83 -59.72
N LEU A 5 -14.67 -29.37 -58.47
CA LEU A 5 -13.47 -29.62 -57.67
C LEU A 5 -13.85 -29.73 -56.17
N ALA A 6 -13.85 -30.97 -55.67
CA ALA A 6 -13.93 -31.30 -54.26
C ALA A 6 -12.51 -31.46 -53.69
N VAL A 7 -12.23 -30.80 -52.56
CA VAL A 7 -10.96 -30.91 -51.82
C VAL A 7 -11.14 -31.88 -50.65
N PRO A 8 -10.27 -32.90 -50.49
CA PRO A 8 -10.40 -33.91 -49.45
C PRO A 8 -9.85 -33.46 -48.09
N ARG A 9 -10.54 -33.90 -47.03
CA ARG A 9 -10.19 -33.74 -45.61
C ARG A 9 -9.05 -34.68 -45.24
N THR A 10 -8.04 -34.16 -44.56
CA THR A 10 -6.93 -34.91 -43.95
C THR A 10 -7.35 -35.59 -42.64
N PRO A 11 -6.85 -36.81 -42.34
CA PRO A 11 -7.20 -37.55 -41.14
C PRO A 11 -6.40 -37.12 -39.90
N LEU A 12 -7.10 -37.13 -38.77
CA LEU A 12 -6.60 -36.93 -37.41
C LEU A 12 -5.65 -38.07 -37.00
N LEU A 13 -4.41 -37.72 -36.66
CA LEU A 13 -3.44 -38.61 -36.03
C LEU A 13 -3.75 -38.71 -34.53
N ALA A 14 -4.07 -39.94 -34.11
CA ALA A 14 -4.19 -40.35 -32.72
C ALA A 14 -2.81 -40.38 -32.05
N LEU A 15 -2.70 -39.82 -30.84
CA LEU A 15 -1.53 -39.97 -29.97
C LEU A 15 -1.88 -40.89 -28.79
N PRO A 16 -0.92 -41.73 -28.36
CA PRO A 16 -1.18 -42.81 -27.41
C PRO A 16 -1.23 -42.33 -25.96
N PHE A 17 -2.11 -42.99 -25.19
CA PHE A 17 -2.10 -43.02 -23.74
C PHE A 17 -0.77 -43.57 -23.23
N ARG A 18 -0.12 -42.84 -22.32
CA ARG A 18 0.93 -43.38 -21.45
C ARG A 18 0.61 -43.07 -19.99
N THR A 19 0.25 -44.13 -19.29
CA THR A 19 0.23 -44.30 -17.84
C THR A 19 1.63 -44.61 -17.34
N VAL A 20 2.20 -43.78 -16.46
CA VAL A 20 3.32 -44.11 -15.55
C VAL A 20 3.16 -43.19 -14.34
N ALA A 21 2.55 -43.70 -13.26
CA ALA A 21 3.19 -44.31 -12.08
C ALA A 21 3.54 -43.27 -11.01
N ALA A 22 2.92 -43.49 -9.85
CA ALA A 22 3.12 -42.79 -8.61
C ALA A 22 4.53 -43.05 -8.07
N ALA A 23 5.22 -41.98 -7.67
CA ALA A 23 6.35 -42.06 -6.77
C ALA A 23 6.04 -41.18 -5.55
N ALA A 24 5.75 -41.85 -4.44
CA ALA A 24 5.71 -41.26 -3.12
C ALA A 24 7.10 -40.71 -2.78
N THR A 25 7.17 -39.50 -2.25
CA THR A 25 8.38 -39.01 -1.59
C THR A 25 8.01 -38.41 -0.26
N THR A 26 8.53 -39.08 0.76
CA THR A 26 8.46 -38.85 2.19
C THR A 26 8.86 -37.43 2.56
N ALA A 27 7.95 -36.70 3.21
CA ALA A 27 8.24 -35.43 3.84
C ALA A 27 8.92 -35.68 5.20
N ALA A 28 10.11 -35.12 5.38
CA ALA A 28 10.80 -35.09 6.67
C ALA A 28 11.10 -33.65 7.10
N ARG A 29 10.59 -33.34 8.29
CA ARG A 29 11.09 -32.41 9.32
C ARG A 29 11.22 -30.92 8.98
N ALA A 30 10.18 -30.23 9.45
CA ALA A 30 10.22 -29.04 10.29
C ALA A 30 11.59 -28.66 10.88
N THR A 31 11.98 -27.40 10.66
CA THR A 31 12.80 -26.66 11.63
C THR A 31 12.19 -25.28 11.82
N SER A 32 11.66 -25.09 13.02
CA SER A 32 11.05 -23.89 13.57
C SER A 32 12.13 -22.88 13.97
N TYR A 33 12.03 -21.63 13.50
CA TYR A 33 12.80 -20.52 14.04
C TYR A 33 11.89 -19.52 14.77
N ARG A 34 11.79 -19.77 16.07
CA ARG A 34 11.82 -18.86 17.23
C ARG A 34 11.57 -17.36 16.98
N ARG A 35 10.41 -16.89 17.47
CA ARG A 35 10.15 -15.50 17.90
C ARG A 35 11.15 -15.10 18.99
N LEU A 36 11.78 -13.93 18.84
CA LEU A 36 12.41 -13.23 19.95
C LEU A 36 11.48 -12.09 20.41
N SER A 37 10.95 -12.30 21.62
CA SER A 37 10.35 -11.28 22.47
C SER A 37 11.47 -10.40 23.01
N SER A 38 11.31 -9.08 22.94
CA SER A 38 12.16 -8.14 23.67
C SER A 38 11.31 -7.39 24.68
N ALA A 39 11.80 -7.47 25.92
CA ALA A 39 11.22 -6.99 27.13
C ALA A 39 11.40 -5.47 27.29
N THR A 40 10.45 -4.89 28.01
CA THR A 40 10.52 -3.58 28.65
C THR A 40 11.59 -3.53 29.74
N PRO A 41 12.12 -2.33 30.03
CA PRO A 41 12.48 -1.98 31.39
C PRO A 41 11.74 -0.73 31.88
N SER A 42 11.16 -0.88 33.07
CA SER A 42 10.77 0.15 34.02
C SER A 42 11.99 0.90 34.58
N ILE A 43 11.79 2.16 35.00
CA ILE A 43 12.39 2.89 36.15
C ILE A 43 11.97 4.38 35.98
N SER A 44 11.01 4.86 36.79
CA SER A 44 11.21 5.75 37.96
C SER A 44 11.79 7.13 37.64
N THR A 45 11.09 8.22 37.98
CA THR A 45 11.27 9.03 39.21
C THR A 45 10.61 10.42 39.03
N PHE A 46 9.76 10.83 39.97
CA PHE A 46 9.20 12.19 40.11
C PHE A 46 10.31 13.22 40.45
N PRO A 47 10.10 14.53 40.18
CA PRO A 47 9.68 15.42 41.29
C PRO A 47 8.84 16.67 40.94
N ARG A 48 8.01 17.03 41.94
CA ARG A 48 7.73 18.37 42.53
C ARG A 48 7.12 19.52 41.72
N ARG A 49 5.90 19.89 42.17
CA ARG A 49 5.27 21.22 42.14
C ARG A 49 6.09 22.31 42.87
N PRO A 50 5.89 23.57 42.48
CA PRO A 50 5.85 24.71 43.40
C PRO A 50 4.47 25.41 43.43
N PRO A 51 4.24 26.34 44.37
CA PRO A 51 2.95 26.54 45.04
C PRO A 51 2.09 27.70 44.51
N GLN A 52 0.83 27.66 44.93
CA GLN A 52 -0.15 28.75 44.85
C GLN A 52 0.27 29.92 45.75
N THR A 53 0.14 31.14 45.23
CA THR A 53 0.04 32.36 46.04
C THR A 53 -1.34 32.99 45.85
N ARG A 54 -2.15 32.92 46.90
CA ARG A 54 -3.29 33.81 47.15
C ARG A 54 -2.75 35.18 47.53
N ILE A 55 -3.25 36.23 46.89
CA ILE A 55 -3.29 37.58 47.50
C ILE A 55 -4.75 38.02 47.47
N LEU A 56 -5.25 38.28 48.67
CA LEU A 56 -6.53 38.90 48.99
C LEU A 56 -6.44 40.42 48.77
N GLN A 57 -7.62 41.06 48.79
CA GLN A 57 -7.86 42.44 49.23
C GLN A 57 -7.55 43.51 48.15
N GLN A 58 -8.41 44.47 47.81
CA GLN A 58 -9.41 45.19 48.61
C GLN A 58 -10.59 45.66 47.75
N CYS A 59 -11.79 45.63 48.33
CA CYS A 59 -12.90 46.47 47.93
C CYS A 59 -12.63 47.91 48.42
N ILE A 60 -12.76 48.90 47.54
CA ILE A 60 -13.09 50.28 47.95
C ILE A 60 -14.20 50.75 47.03
N ALA A 61 -15.37 50.96 47.66
CA ALA A 61 -16.48 51.71 47.11
C ALA A 61 -16.10 53.19 47.03
N GLY A 62 -16.47 53.83 45.93
CA GLY A 62 -16.35 55.27 45.74
C GLY A 62 -17.24 55.70 44.59
N GLU A 63 -18.45 56.12 44.91
CA GLU A 63 -19.29 56.92 44.03
C GLU A 63 -18.53 58.19 43.62
N ARG A 64 -18.57 58.53 42.33
CA ARG A 64 -18.63 59.93 41.85
C ARG A 64 -19.02 59.98 40.38
N SER A 65 -19.94 60.90 40.15
CA SER A 65 -20.72 61.20 38.95
C SER A 65 -19.97 61.94 37.83
N PHE A 66 -20.48 61.75 36.61
CA PHE A 66 -20.51 62.59 35.41
C PHE A 66 -19.41 63.65 35.15
N GLY A 67 -18.77 63.51 33.99
CA GLY A 67 -18.08 64.59 33.29
C GLY A 67 -17.83 64.23 31.82
N THR A 68 -18.61 64.79 30.92
CA THR A 68 -18.39 64.75 29.47
C THR A 68 -17.11 65.52 29.12
N VAL A 69 -16.12 64.85 28.53
CA VAL A 69 -14.96 65.52 27.93
C VAL A 69 -14.73 65.02 26.51
N ARG A 70 -14.69 66.00 25.61
CA ARG A 70 -14.47 65.93 24.17
C ARG A 70 -13.24 65.09 23.81
N ALA A 71 -13.36 64.40 22.68
CA ALA A 71 -12.28 63.72 21.98
C ALA A 71 -11.03 64.61 21.87
N ARG A 72 -9.98 64.27 22.62
CA ARG A 72 -8.60 64.64 22.29
C ARG A 72 -8.03 63.48 21.49
N GLN A 73 -7.76 63.72 20.20
CA GLN A 73 -6.88 62.85 19.43
C GLN A 73 -5.50 62.89 20.10
N ALA A 74 -5.16 61.81 20.81
CA ALA A 74 -3.80 61.60 21.27
C ALA A 74 -2.97 61.20 20.05
N GLU A 75 -2.16 62.12 19.54
CA GLU A 75 -1.14 61.78 18.54
C GLU A 75 -0.14 60.81 19.19
N MET A 76 -0.14 59.56 18.73
CA MET A 76 0.84 58.59 19.18
C MET A 76 2.26 59.08 18.85
N SER A 77 3.15 59.08 19.85
CA SER A 77 4.57 59.38 19.70
C SER A 77 5.21 58.53 18.60
N ALA A 78 6.21 59.09 17.90
CA ALA A 78 6.92 58.41 16.81
C ALA A 78 7.52 57.05 17.23
N GLY A 79 7.92 56.90 18.50
CA GLY A 79 8.38 55.61 19.05
C GLY A 79 7.26 54.59 19.19
N GLN A 80 6.07 55.04 19.58
CA GLN A 80 4.87 54.21 19.71
C GLN A 80 4.34 53.78 18.33
N ARG A 81 4.39 54.68 17.33
CA ARG A 81 4.06 54.34 15.93
C ARG A 81 5.01 53.27 15.37
N ARG A 82 6.30 53.31 15.72
CA ARG A 82 7.26 52.27 15.32
C ARG A 82 6.93 50.91 15.94
N MET A 83 6.61 50.86 17.24
CA MET A 83 6.20 49.61 17.89
C MET A 83 4.90 49.02 17.32
N VAL A 84 3.91 49.86 17.01
CA VAL A 84 2.63 49.40 16.41
C VAL A 84 2.87 48.87 15.00
N ASN A 85 3.70 49.55 14.19
CA ASN A 85 4.07 49.06 12.85
C ASN A 85 4.89 47.76 12.91
N ASP A 86 5.76 47.58 13.91
CA ASP A 86 6.53 46.34 14.08
C ASP A 86 5.67 45.18 14.60
N MET A 87 4.65 45.47 15.43
CA MET A 87 3.63 44.48 15.81
C MET A 87 2.75 44.06 14.62
N GLN A 88 2.38 44.99 13.74
CA GLN A 88 1.62 44.69 12.53
C GLN A 88 2.44 43.95 11.47
N LYS A 89 3.77 44.06 11.49
CA LYS A 89 4.68 43.26 10.64
C LYS A 89 4.90 41.83 11.11
N ARG A 90 4.54 41.49 12.36
CA ARG A 90 4.51 40.09 12.80
C ARG A 90 3.33 39.42 12.12
N LYS A 91 3.61 38.47 11.22
CA LYS A 91 2.58 37.61 10.62
C LYS A 91 1.73 37.05 11.76
N ALA A 92 0.44 37.38 11.78
CA ALA A 92 -0.49 36.86 12.78
C ALA A 92 -0.35 35.34 12.84
N MET A 93 -0.30 34.77 14.05
CA MET A 93 -0.22 33.32 14.18
C MET A 93 -1.39 32.72 13.40
N PRO A 94 -1.14 31.77 12.48
CA PRO A 94 -2.20 31.14 11.71
C PRO A 94 -3.24 30.58 12.67
N SER A 95 -4.52 30.80 12.36
CA SER A 95 -5.60 30.31 13.21
C SER A 95 -5.44 28.81 13.48
N MET A 96 -5.93 28.33 14.62
CA MET A 96 -5.87 26.91 14.98
C MET A 96 -6.45 26.01 13.86
N VAL A 97 -7.45 26.50 13.12
CA VAL A 97 -8.00 25.84 11.92
C VAL A 97 -6.99 25.78 10.78
N THR A 98 -6.26 26.87 10.53
CA THR A 98 -5.20 26.92 9.50
C THR A 98 -4.04 25.98 9.86
N MET A 99 -3.63 25.91 11.14
CA MET A 99 -2.61 24.95 11.58
C MET A 99 -3.08 23.50 11.44
N GLN A 100 -4.35 23.20 11.77
CA GLN A 100 -4.93 21.89 11.52
C GLN A 100 -4.94 21.55 10.02
N THR A 101 -5.29 22.50 9.16
CA THR A 101 -5.35 22.29 7.71
C THR A 101 -3.96 22.03 7.10
N GLN A 102 -2.91 22.67 7.62
CA GLN A 102 -1.52 22.41 7.18
C GLN A 102 -1.04 21.01 7.59
N ASN A 103 -1.42 20.53 8.77
CA ASN A 103 -1.15 19.15 9.19
C ASN A 103 -1.92 18.09 8.37
N LEU A 104 -2.97 18.48 7.63
CA LEU A 104 -3.72 17.55 6.78
C LEU A 104 -2.89 17.10 5.57
N ASP A 105 -2.13 18.00 4.96
CA ASP A 105 -1.25 17.64 3.83
C ASP A 105 -0.10 16.71 4.26
N GLU A 106 0.19 16.66 5.56
CA GLU A 106 1.18 15.74 6.16
C GLU A 106 0.59 14.35 6.51
N MET A 107 -0.70 14.10 6.26
CA MET A 107 -1.24 12.75 6.50
C MET A 107 -0.54 11.73 5.58
N PRO A 108 0.04 10.66 6.17
CA PRO A 108 0.77 9.67 5.40
C PRO A 108 -0.13 9.08 4.33
N THR A 109 0.44 8.85 3.14
CA THR A 109 -0.29 8.21 2.04
C THR A 109 -0.65 6.78 2.40
N ASP A 110 0.12 6.14 3.28
CA ASP A 110 -0.10 4.79 3.75
C ASP A 110 -1.02 4.76 4.98
N ILE A 111 -2.25 4.29 4.78
CA ILE A 111 -3.12 3.84 5.86
C ILE A 111 -3.10 2.33 5.79
N GLY A 112 -2.87 1.68 6.93
CA GLY A 112 -2.76 0.22 7.03
C GLY A 112 -3.89 -0.53 6.34
N LEU A 113 -3.73 -1.85 6.19
CA LEU A 113 -4.76 -2.69 5.57
C LEU A 113 -6.12 -2.42 6.24
N MET A 114 -7.13 -2.12 5.42
CA MET A 114 -8.43 -1.71 5.93
C MET A 114 -9.00 -2.77 6.88
N PRO A 115 -9.63 -2.36 8.00
CA PRO A 115 -10.21 -3.30 8.96
C PRO A 115 -11.26 -4.18 8.28
N ASP A 116 -11.42 -5.39 8.80
CA ASP A 116 -12.27 -6.47 8.28
C ASP A 116 -12.00 -6.82 6.79
N THR A 117 -10.78 -6.56 6.29
CA THR A 117 -10.39 -7.04 4.96
C THR A 117 -10.16 -8.55 5.01
N PHE A 118 -11.23 -9.30 4.71
CA PHE A 118 -11.17 -10.75 4.72
C PHE A 118 -10.63 -11.30 3.39
N ILE A 119 -9.40 -11.79 3.41
CA ILE A 119 -8.78 -12.57 2.34
C ILE A 119 -9.03 -14.05 2.63
N ARG A 120 -9.93 -14.65 1.85
CA ARG A 120 -10.31 -16.06 2.03
C ARG A 120 -9.08 -16.97 1.89
N PRO A 121 -8.80 -17.86 2.87
CA PRO A 121 -7.71 -18.81 2.75
C PRO A 121 -7.93 -19.79 1.60
N THR A 122 -6.85 -20.37 1.06
CA THR A 122 -6.92 -21.32 -0.06
C THR A 122 -6.00 -22.51 0.13
N GLY A 123 -6.28 -23.61 -0.59
CA GLY A 123 -5.45 -24.81 -0.54
C GLY A 123 -5.44 -25.44 0.86
N SER A 124 -4.25 -25.60 1.44
CA SER A 124 -4.02 -26.19 2.77
C SER A 124 -4.56 -25.35 3.93
N ASN A 125 -4.71 -24.03 3.75
CA ASN A 125 -5.21 -23.14 4.79
C ASN A 125 -6.74 -23.17 4.93
N LEU A 126 -7.39 -23.99 4.10
CA LEU A 126 -8.83 -24.07 3.97
C LEU A 126 -9.38 -25.19 4.88
N PRO A 127 -10.34 -24.91 5.78
CA PRO A 127 -10.90 -25.96 6.62
C PRO A 127 -11.65 -26.97 5.75
N GLY A 128 -11.42 -28.26 6.02
CA GLY A 128 -12.02 -29.37 5.28
C GLY A 128 -13.54 -29.35 5.39
N LEU A 129 -14.23 -29.61 4.27
CA LEU A 129 -15.70 -29.59 4.20
C LEU A 129 -16.37 -30.56 5.20
N PHE A 130 -15.73 -31.69 5.47
CA PHE A 130 -16.26 -32.73 6.35
C PHE A 130 -15.59 -32.80 7.72
N ALA A 131 -14.34 -32.36 7.84
CA ALA A 131 -13.61 -32.37 9.11
C ALA A 131 -14.13 -31.28 10.06
N GLU A 132 -14.35 -30.07 9.55
CA GLU A 132 -14.73 -28.90 10.36
C GLU A 132 -15.84 -28.07 9.68
N PRO A 133 -17.04 -28.66 9.50
CA PRO A 133 -18.12 -28.01 8.74
C PRO A 133 -18.61 -26.71 9.38
N LYS A 134 -18.60 -26.62 10.72
CA LYS A 134 -18.99 -25.40 11.46
C LYS A 134 -18.04 -24.25 11.18
N LEU A 135 -16.72 -24.50 11.25
CA LEU A 135 -15.69 -23.49 10.98
C LEU A 135 -15.76 -23.05 9.51
N ARG A 136 -15.92 -24.02 8.60
CA ARG A 136 -16.13 -23.76 7.19
C ARG A 136 -17.34 -22.85 6.93
N PHE A 137 -18.48 -23.15 7.54
CA PHE A 137 -19.69 -22.34 7.38
C PHE A 137 -19.52 -20.94 7.98
N LYS A 138 -18.91 -20.80 9.16
CA LYS A 138 -18.60 -19.50 9.78
C LYS A 138 -17.71 -18.64 8.87
N MET A 139 -16.68 -19.25 8.27
CA MET A 139 -15.79 -18.61 7.32
C MET A 139 -16.53 -18.17 6.03
N GLU A 140 -17.35 -19.05 5.44
CA GLU A 140 -18.12 -18.71 4.24
C GLU A 140 -19.17 -17.62 4.53
N TYR A 141 -19.81 -17.66 5.71
CA TYR A 141 -20.72 -16.61 6.17
C TYR A 141 -19.99 -15.27 6.30
N HIS A 142 -18.83 -15.25 6.98
CA HIS A 142 -18.03 -14.04 7.13
C HIS A 142 -17.56 -13.48 5.78
N TRP A 143 -17.14 -14.35 4.86
CA TRP A 143 -16.79 -13.99 3.50
C TRP A 143 -17.97 -13.37 2.73
N ALA A 144 -19.15 -14.01 2.78
CA ALA A 144 -20.35 -13.53 2.11
C ALA A 144 -20.80 -12.18 2.70
N LYS A 145 -20.80 -12.05 4.02
CA LYS A 145 -21.08 -10.81 4.75
C LYS A 145 -20.14 -9.69 4.28
N THR A 146 -18.83 -9.93 4.33
CA THR A 146 -17.81 -8.96 3.88
C THR A 146 -18.04 -8.55 2.43
N ARG A 147 -18.42 -9.49 1.57
CA ARG A 147 -18.68 -9.19 0.15
C ARG A 147 -19.90 -8.31 -0.06
N ILE A 148 -20.94 -8.48 0.75
CA ILE A 148 -22.12 -7.61 0.75
C ILE A 148 -21.73 -6.20 1.19
N TYR A 149 -20.97 -6.06 2.29
CA TYR A 149 -20.45 -4.76 2.74
C TYR A 149 -19.58 -4.06 1.67
N ASP A 150 -18.73 -4.79 0.95
CA ASP A 150 -17.95 -4.24 -0.17
C ASP A 150 -18.83 -3.76 -1.33
N ILE A 151 -19.96 -4.44 -1.60
CA ILE A 151 -20.90 -4.00 -2.63
C ILE A 151 -21.61 -2.72 -2.17
N VAL A 152 -22.13 -2.70 -0.95
CA VAL A 152 -22.83 -1.55 -0.37
C VAL A 152 -21.92 -0.33 -0.29
N SER A 153 -20.70 -0.49 0.25
CA SER A 153 -19.73 0.61 0.37
C SER A 153 -19.40 1.25 -0.97
N ARG A 154 -19.32 0.48 -2.06
CA ARG A 154 -19.11 1.01 -3.42
C ARG A 154 -20.31 1.74 -3.99
N ILE A 155 -21.53 1.25 -3.73
CA ILE A 155 -22.76 1.93 -4.14
C ILE A 155 -22.85 3.28 -3.39
N VAL A 156 -22.65 3.26 -2.08
CA VAL A 156 -22.58 4.46 -1.24
C VAL A 156 -21.50 5.41 -1.74
N TYR A 157 -20.28 4.93 -2.03
CA TYR A 157 -19.21 5.77 -2.57
C TYR A 157 -19.56 6.40 -3.91
N LYS A 158 -20.20 5.66 -4.82
CA LYS A 158 -20.60 6.22 -6.13
C LYS A 158 -21.68 7.29 -6.00
N TRP A 159 -22.61 7.13 -5.06
CA TRP A 159 -23.82 7.95 -4.98
C TRP A 159 -23.78 9.07 -3.94
N THR A 160 -22.99 8.91 -2.87
CA THR A 160 -22.87 9.91 -1.79
C THR A 160 -21.68 10.85 -1.93
N THR A 161 -20.77 10.59 -2.87
CA THR A 161 -19.60 11.45 -3.11
C THR A 161 -19.97 12.66 -3.96
N VAL A 162 -19.34 13.79 -3.66
CA VAL A 162 -19.49 15.06 -4.40
C VAL A 162 -19.07 14.90 -5.86
N LYS A 163 -19.71 15.64 -6.78
CA LYS A 163 -19.35 15.61 -8.20
C LYS A 163 -17.92 16.17 -8.40
N PRO A 164 -17.11 15.61 -9.32
CA PRO A 164 -17.42 14.53 -10.25
C PRO A 164 -17.45 13.16 -9.57
N ARG A 165 -18.42 12.33 -9.94
CA ARG A 165 -18.57 10.99 -9.35
C ARG A 165 -17.38 10.10 -9.71
N PRO A 166 -16.87 9.30 -8.77
CA PRO A 166 -15.73 8.44 -8.99
C PRO A 166 -16.04 7.34 -10.02
N VAL A 167 -15.10 7.07 -10.93
CA VAL A 167 -15.28 6.07 -11.98
C VAL A 167 -14.95 4.68 -11.44
N ILE A 168 -15.96 3.80 -11.36
CA ILE A 168 -15.79 2.41 -10.90
C ILE A 168 -15.49 1.50 -12.10
N ASN A 169 -14.25 1.51 -12.61
CA ASN A 169 -13.84 0.65 -13.72
C ASN A 169 -13.22 -0.67 -13.26
N ARG A 170 -14.04 -1.69 -12.92
CA ARG A 170 -13.52 -3.01 -12.45
C ARG A 170 -12.68 -3.76 -13.48
N ARG A 171 -12.92 -3.57 -14.79
CA ARG A 171 -12.17 -4.27 -15.85
C ARG A 171 -10.79 -3.64 -16.03
N GLY A 172 -10.73 -2.32 -16.09
CA GLY A 172 -9.49 -1.55 -16.13
C GLY A 172 -8.60 -1.80 -14.92
N MET A 173 -9.21 -1.92 -13.73
CA MET A 173 -8.47 -2.21 -12.49
C MET A 173 -7.64 -3.48 -12.53
N ARG A 174 -8.11 -4.55 -13.17
CA ARG A 174 -7.33 -5.80 -13.28
C ARG A 174 -6.10 -5.63 -14.17
N LYS A 175 -6.22 -4.88 -15.26
CA LYS A 175 -5.09 -4.57 -16.15
C LYS A 175 -4.10 -3.65 -15.43
N LEU A 176 -4.61 -2.65 -14.72
CA LEU A 176 -3.79 -1.73 -13.92
C LEU A 176 -3.01 -2.48 -12.83
N ALA A 177 -3.65 -3.40 -12.11
CA ALA A 177 -2.98 -4.24 -11.12
C ALA A 177 -1.85 -5.07 -11.73
N LEU A 178 -2.06 -5.71 -12.89
CA LEU A 178 -0.99 -6.45 -13.57
C LEU A 178 0.16 -5.55 -14.02
N ARG A 179 -0.16 -4.33 -14.47
CA ARG A 179 0.85 -3.35 -14.87
C ARG A 179 1.67 -2.90 -13.66
N LEU A 180 1.03 -2.36 -12.62
CA LEU A 180 1.71 -1.87 -11.42
C LEU A 180 2.49 -2.98 -10.70
N HIS A 181 1.99 -4.21 -10.69
CA HIS A 181 2.70 -5.38 -10.18
C HIS A 181 4.01 -5.63 -10.93
N LYS A 182 3.98 -5.55 -12.27
CA LYS A 182 5.18 -5.68 -13.11
C LYS A 182 6.12 -4.50 -12.87
N ASP A 183 5.61 -3.28 -12.97
CA ASP A 183 6.37 -2.04 -12.84
C ASP A 183 7.09 -2.00 -11.48
N MET A 184 6.42 -2.39 -10.39
CA MET A 184 7.01 -2.48 -9.05
C MET A 184 8.17 -3.48 -8.98
N TYR A 185 7.97 -4.72 -9.43
CA TYR A 185 9.02 -5.73 -9.34
C TYR A 185 10.18 -5.47 -10.30
N THR A 186 9.90 -4.95 -11.50
CA THR A 186 10.91 -4.53 -12.46
C THR A 186 11.74 -3.37 -11.91
N ALA A 187 11.10 -2.31 -11.38
CA ALA A 187 11.81 -1.19 -10.75
C ALA A 187 12.62 -1.65 -9.52
N PHE A 188 12.07 -2.57 -8.72
CA PHE A 188 12.81 -3.17 -7.61
C PHE A 188 14.03 -3.94 -8.09
N ALA A 189 13.93 -4.75 -9.14
CA ALA A 189 15.06 -5.51 -9.68
C ALA A 189 16.18 -4.57 -10.16
N TYR A 190 15.84 -3.54 -10.94
CA TYR A 190 16.79 -2.53 -11.43
C TYR A 190 17.36 -1.63 -10.31
N GLY A 191 16.65 -1.48 -9.19
CA GLY A 191 17.04 -0.57 -8.12
C GLY A 191 16.61 0.89 -8.35
N ASP A 192 15.58 1.12 -9.17
CA ASP A 192 15.04 2.45 -9.44
C ASP A 192 14.14 2.93 -8.28
N THR A 193 14.76 3.64 -7.33
CA THR A 193 14.09 4.15 -6.15
C THR A 193 13.11 5.29 -6.43
N GLU A 194 13.29 6.00 -7.55
CA GLU A 194 12.44 7.13 -7.93
C GLU A 194 11.12 6.63 -8.50
N HIS A 195 11.19 5.65 -9.41
CA HIS A 195 9.99 5.01 -9.96
C HIS A 195 9.18 4.33 -8.85
N ILE A 196 9.83 3.64 -7.91
CA ILE A 196 9.17 3.01 -6.76
C ILE A 196 8.37 4.02 -5.95
N SER A 197 8.91 5.21 -5.63
CA SER A 197 8.14 6.23 -4.89
C SER A 197 6.94 6.78 -5.64
N ARG A 198 6.99 6.83 -6.97
CA ARG A 198 5.88 7.36 -7.77
C ARG A 198 4.72 6.38 -7.84
N ILE A 199 5.01 5.08 -7.87
CA ILE A 199 3.99 4.03 -8.05
C ILE A 199 3.54 3.40 -6.74
N CYS A 200 4.37 3.38 -5.69
CA CYS A 200 4.05 2.77 -4.39
C CYS A 200 3.61 3.83 -3.38
N THR A 201 2.92 3.37 -2.33
CA THR A 201 2.70 4.14 -1.11
C THR A 201 4.00 4.28 -0.31
N ASP A 202 4.07 5.28 0.56
CA ASP A 202 5.29 5.65 1.29
C ASP A 202 5.87 4.50 2.12
N GLY A 203 5.01 3.69 2.78
CA GLY A 203 5.46 2.55 3.59
C GLY A 203 6.15 1.46 2.77
N VAL A 204 5.55 1.06 1.64
CA VAL A 204 6.16 0.09 0.72
C VAL A 204 7.40 0.65 0.06
N ALA A 205 7.37 1.90 -0.39
CA ALA A 205 8.52 2.53 -1.02
C ALA A 205 9.72 2.55 -0.06
N THR A 206 9.50 2.90 1.20
CA THR A 206 10.55 2.90 2.25
C THR A 206 11.11 1.51 2.48
N THR A 207 10.25 0.49 2.55
CA THR A 207 10.66 -0.91 2.73
C THR A 207 11.48 -1.41 1.55
N LEU A 208 11.04 -1.14 0.31
CA LEU A 208 11.75 -1.56 -0.90
C LEU A 208 13.09 -0.82 -1.06
N ARG A 209 13.12 0.49 -0.78
CA ARG A 209 14.37 1.29 -0.77
C ARG A 209 15.36 0.74 0.25
N SER A 210 14.91 0.43 1.46
CA SER A 210 15.77 -0.17 2.50
C SER A 210 16.37 -1.49 2.03
N ARG A 211 15.58 -2.32 1.36
CA ARG A 211 16.04 -3.59 0.76
C ARG A 211 16.97 -3.40 -0.43
N ILE A 212 16.83 -2.32 -1.20
CA ILE A 212 17.76 -1.98 -2.29
C ILE A 212 19.10 -1.52 -1.68
N ASN A 213 19.07 -0.67 -0.66
CA ASN A 213 20.27 -0.17 0.00
C ASN A 213 21.04 -1.26 0.76
N ALA A 214 20.34 -2.29 1.24
CA ALA A 214 20.95 -3.45 1.89
C ALA A 214 21.61 -4.45 0.90
N ARG A 215 21.46 -4.27 -0.42
CA ARG A 215 22.11 -5.13 -1.41
C ARG A 215 23.61 -4.91 -1.42
N LYS A 216 24.36 -5.94 -1.81
CA LYS A 216 25.79 -5.75 -2.07
C LYS A 216 25.95 -4.83 -3.29
N PRO A 217 26.97 -3.96 -3.34
CA PRO A 217 27.13 -2.98 -4.44
C PRO A 217 27.27 -3.64 -5.83
N ASN A 218 27.73 -4.89 -5.88
CA ASN A 218 27.89 -5.65 -7.11
C ASN A 218 26.72 -6.61 -7.38
N GLU A 219 25.68 -6.63 -6.53
CA GLU A 219 24.52 -7.51 -6.68
C GLU A 219 23.54 -6.94 -7.69
N HIS A 220 23.25 -7.73 -8.72
CA HIS A 220 22.26 -7.44 -9.74
C HIS A 220 21.11 -8.44 -9.63
N LEU A 221 19.88 -7.92 -9.62
CA LEU A 221 18.68 -8.74 -9.65
C LEU A 221 18.00 -8.56 -10.99
N SER A 222 17.65 -9.65 -11.63
CA SER A 222 16.84 -9.64 -12.84
C SER A 222 15.55 -10.41 -12.56
N TRP A 223 14.42 -9.73 -12.70
CA TRP A 223 13.10 -10.30 -12.48
C TRP A 223 12.29 -10.27 -13.77
N ALA A 224 11.61 -11.37 -14.06
CA ALA A 224 10.70 -11.47 -15.20
C ALA A 224 9.42 -12.20 -14.79
N ARG A 225 8.28 -11.66 -15.25
CA ARG A 225 6.99 -12.36 -15.20
C ARG A 225 6.73 -13.02 -16.54
N LEU A 226 6.81 -14.36 -16.55
CA LEU A 226 6.71 -15.18 -17.75
C LEU A 226 5.25 -15.36 -18.18
N SER A 227 4.41 -15.76 -17.23
CA SER A 227 2.99 -16.03 -17.45
C SER A 227 2.15 -15.51 -16.29
N HIS A 228 0.90 -15.16 -16.56
CA HIS A 228 -0.05 -14.80 -15.52
C HIS A 228 -1.47 -15.25 -15.85
N SER A 229 -2.18 -15.70 -14.82
CA SER A 229 -3.63 -15.89 -14.90
C SER A 229 -4.37 -14.54 -14.83
N ARG A 230 -5.67 -14.56 -15.12
CA ARG A 230 -6.53 -13.39 -14.94
C ARG A 230 -6.67 -13.04 -13.45
N PRO A 231 -6.28 -11.83 -13.00
CA PRO A 231 -6.43 -11.44 -11.59
C PRO A 231 -7.88 -11.50 -11.12
N ARG A 232 -8.06 -11.97 -9.88
CA ARG A 232 -9.37 -12.02 -9.22
C ARG A 232 -9.42 -10.96 -8.12
N ILE A 233 -10.48 -10.14 -8.13
CA ILE A 233 -10.70 -9.15 -7.07
C ILE A 233 -11.28 -9.89 -5.86
N VAL A 234 -10.47 -10.01 -4.81
CA VAL A 234 -10.83 -10.64 -3.54
C VAL A 234 -11.69 -9.67 -2.74
N SER A 235 -11.13 -8.50 -2.42
CA SER A 235 -11.77 -7.44 -1.64
C SER A 235 -11.68 -6.09 -2.37
N ASP A 236 -12.69 -5.23 -2.23
CA ASP A 236 -12.75 -3.89 -2.83
C ASP A 236 -13.49 -2.97 -1.84
N ARG A 237 -12.74 -2.43 -0.88
CA ARG A 237 -13.28 -1.71 0.28
C ARG A 237 -13.09 -0.21 0.12
N ILE A 238 -14.03 0.54 0.70
CA ILE A 238 -13.98 2.00 0.73
C ILE A 238 -14.37 2.48 2.12
N VAL A 239 -13.50 3.28 2.73
CA VAL A 239 -13.74 3.92 4.03
C VAL A 239 -13.67 5.42 3.88
N LYS A 240 -14.61 6.11 4.53
CA LYS A 240 -14.59 7.57 4.68
C LYS A 240 -13.76 7.89 5.92
N ILE A 241 -12.83 8.80 5.78
CA ILE A 241 -11.99 9.26 6.88
C ILE A 241 -12.62 10.57 7.38
N PRO A 242 -13.16 10.59 8.61
CA PRO A 242 -13.61 11.83 9.22
C PRO A 242 -12.38 12.66 9.57
N ILE A 243 -12.24 13.83 8.95
CA ILE A 243 -11.17 14.77 9.28
C ILE A 243 -11.78 15.89 10.12
N PRO A 244 -11.25 16.17 11.33
CA PRO A 244 -11.74 17.25 12.17
C PRO A 244 -11.56 18.60 11.46
N GLY A 245 -12.57 19.46 11.53
CA GLY A 245 -12.55 20.79 10.91
C GLY A 245 -12.88 20.81 9.41
N VAL A 246 -13.15 19.66 8.78
CA VAL A 246 -13.53 19.58 7.36
C VAL A 246 -14.97 19.08 7.22
N ASP A 247 -15.79 19.85 6.50
CA ASP A 247 -17.14 19.42 6.09
C ASP A 247 -17.05 18.17 5.20
N THR A 248 -17.24 16.98 5.78
CA THR A 248 -17.19 15.70 5.04
C THR A 248 -18.19 15.65 3.90
N LYS A 249 -19.29 16.42 3.98
CA LYS A 249 -20.29 16.54 2.92
C LYS A 249 -19.78 17.28 1.68
N LYS A 250 -18.95 18.32 1.85
CA LYS A 250 -18.44 19.16 0.76
C LYS A 250 -17.09 18.69 0.26
N LYS A 251 -16.23 18.23 1.17
CA LYS A 251 -14.85 17.79 0.91
C LYS A 251 -14.65 16.40 1.50
N PRO A 252 -15.23 15.36 0.90
CA PRO A 252 -15.10 14.00 1.42
C PRO A 252 -13.64 13.55 1.31
N CYS A 253 -13.13 12.95 2.38
CA CYS A 253 -11.86 12.24 2.37
C CYS A 253 -12.17 10.74 2.46
N CYS A 254 -11.71 9.98 1.48
CA CYS A 254 -11.99 8.55 1.39
C CYS A 254 -10.73 7.80 0.99
N ILE A 255 -10.59 6.58 1.46
CA ILE A 255 -9.59 5.64 0.95
C ILE A 255 -10.31 4.42 0.41
N ARG A 256 -9.85 3.99 -0.76
CA ARG A 256 -10.27 2.77 -1.41
C ARG A 256 -9.08 1.83 -1.52
N GLN A 257 -9.21 0.62 -0.98
CA GLN A 257 -8.25 -0.45 -1.19
C GLN A 257 -8.89 -1.58 -1.97
N THR A 258 -8.15 -2.15 -2.92
CA THR A 258 -8.60 -3.30 -3.70
C THR A 258 -7.53 -4.37 -3.67
N VAL A 259 -7.92 -5.55 -3.21
CA VAL A 259 -7.07 -6.73 -3.10
C VAL A 259 -7.27 -7.62 -4.32
N PHE A 260 -6.18 -7.94 -5.00
CA PHE A 260 -6.14 -8.81 -6.17
C PHE A 260 -5.38 -10.08 -5.87
N ARG A 261 -6.01 -11.23 -6.10
CA ARG A 261 -5.29 -12.50 -6.18
C ARG A 261 -4.67 -12.64 -7.57
N ILE A 262 -3.35 -12.67 -7.62
CA ILE A 262 -2.55 -12.86 -8.82
C ILE A 262 -1.86 -14.22 -8.71
N LYS A 263 -2.16 -15.13 -9.66
CA LYS A 263 -1.36 -16.34 -9.88
C LYS A 263 -0.49 -16.10 -11.11
N SER A 264 0.82 -16.16 -10.94
CA SER A 264 1.80 -15.89 -11.99
C SER A 264 2.98 -16.85 -11.92
N GLU A 265 3.61 -17.09 -13.06
CA GLU A 265 4.93 -17.72 -13.14
C GLU A 265 5.97 -16.60 -13.21
N GLN A 266 6.85 -16.59 -12.21
CA GLN A 266 7.85 -15.55 -12.02
C GLN A 266 9.24 -16.19 -11.99
N ALA A 267 10.20 -15.51 -12.60
CA ALA A 267 11.60 -15.85 -12.56
C ALA A 267 12.35 -14.72 -11.85
N LEU A 268 13.22 -15.09 -10.91
CA LEU A 268 14.12 -14.17 -10.24
C LEU A 268 15.51 -14.79 -10.28
N VAL A 269 16.43 -14.11 -10.97
CA VAL A 269 17.82 -14.51 -11.05
C VAL A 269 18.66 -13.45 -10.37
N LYS A 270 19.51 -13.89 -9.46
CA LYS A 270 20.47 -13.05 -8.76
C LYS A 270 21.84 -13.28 -9.36
N GLY A 271 22.58 -12.20 -9.61
CA GLY A 271 23.93 -12.26 -10.13
C GLY A 271 24.83 -11.23 -9.48
N TYR A 272 26.13 -11.43 -9.62
CA TYR A 272 27.16 -10.52 -9.14
C TYR A 272 27.99 -10.01 -10.31
N LEU A 273 28.10 -8.70 -10.43
CA LEU A 273 28.92 -8.04 -11.42
C LEU A 273 30.38 -8.05 -10.96
N LEU A 274 31.23 -8.72 -11.73
CA LEU A 274 32.68 -8.62 -11.57
C LEU A 274 33.27 -7.81 -12.73
N ALA A 275 34.11 -6.84 -12.38
CA ALA A 275 34.96 -6.15 -13.33
C ALA A 275 36.10 -7.09 -13.76
N GLY A 276 36.05 -7.58 -14.99
CA GLY A 276 37.13 -8.39 -15.55
C GLY A 276 38.37 -7.55 -15.90
N LYS A 277 39.52 -8.21 -16.02
CA LYS A 277 40.83 -7.60 -16.35
C LYS A 277 40.87 -6.80 -17.66
N ALA A 278 39.87 -6.92 -18.53
CA ALA A 278 39.76 -6.22 -19.81
C ALA A 278 38.57 -5.24 -19.88
N GLY A 279 38.06 -4.77 -18.74
CA GLY A 279 36.87 -3.89 -18.68
C GLY A 279 35.54 -4.60 -19.01
N ARG A 280 35.59 -5.88 -19.44
CA ARG A 280 34.42 -6.71 -19.69
C ARG A 280 33.76 -7.08 -18.37
N ARG A 281 32.53 -6.60 -18.15
CA ARG A 281 31.70 -6.97 -17.00
C ARG A 281 31.17 -8.39 -17.21
N ARG A 282 31.36 -9.25 -16.20
CA ARG A 282 30.81 -10.61 -16.19
C ARG A 282 29.79 -10.70 -15.06
N LEU A 283 28.64 -11.30 -15.35
CA LEU A 283 27.62 -11.56 -14.34
C LEU A 283 27.76 -13.02 -13.90
N LEU A 284 28.10 -13.23 -12.64
CA LEU A 284 28.23 -14.57 -12.06
C LEU A 284 27.01 -14.90 -11.20
N ASP A 285 26.56 -16.15 -11.24
CA ASP A 285 25.60 -16.70 -10.29
C ASP A 285 26.24 -16.86 -8.89
N GLU A 286 25.45 -17.21 -7.88
CA GLU A 286 25.94 -17.50 -6.52
C GLU A 286 27.01 -18.61 -6.49
N ALA A 287 26.95 -19.54 -7.44
CA ALA A 287 27.95 -20.61 -7.62
C ALA A 287 29.21 -20.17 -8.39
N GLY A 288 29.35 -18.89 -8.73
CA GLY A 288 30.50 -18.37 -9.50
C GLY A 288 30.49 -18.74 -10.99
N LYS A 289 29.39 -19.32 -11.50
CA LYS A 289 29.23 -19.64 -12.92
C LYS A 289 28.74 -18.41 -13.69
N GLU A 290 29.30 -18.16 -14.87
CA GLU A 290 28.84 -17.09 -15.75
C GLU A 290 27.38 -17.31 -16.16
N LEU A 291 26.54 -16.29 -15.94
CA LEU A 291 25.17 -16.29 -16.39
C LEU A 291 25.13 -15.97 -17.88
N PRO A 292 24.33 -16.69 -18.68
CA PRO A 292 24.20 -16.40 -20.10
C PRO A 292 23.51 -15.04 -20.25
N LEU A 293 24.26 -14.10 -20.83
CA LEU A 293 23.79 -12.75 -21.15
C LEU A 293 23.44 -12.71 -22.63
N GLY A 294 22.27 -12.16 -22.93
CA GLY A 294 21.89 -11.77 -24.28
C GLY A 294 22.72 -10.59 -24.78
N LYS A 295 22.48 -10.18 -26.02
CA LYS A 295 23.20 -9.06 -26.67
C LYS A 295 23.06 -7.74 -25.92
N ASP A 296 21.97 -7.57 -25.19
CA ASP A 296 21.63 -6.34 -24.46
C ASP A 296 22.13 -6.34 -23.01
N GLY A 297 22.86 -7.38 -22.59
CA GLY A 297 23.32 -7.55 -21.20
C GLY A 297 22.21 -8.01 -20.25
N GLU A 298 21.04 -8.38 -20.77
CA GLU A 298 19.98 -9.04 -20.01
C GLU A 298 20.17 -10.55 -19.97
N ILE A 299 19.64 -11.21 -18.95
CA ILE A 299 19.74 -12.66 -18.81
C ILE A 299 18.88 -13.35 -19.86
N THR A 300 19.43 -14.39 -20.50
CA THR A 300 18.74 -15.14 -21.55
C THR A 300 17.39 -15.68 -21.05
N PRO A 301 16.31 -15.62 -21.87
CA PRO A 301 14.98 -16.09 -21.47
C PRO A 301 14.95 -17.56 -21.06
N GLU A 302 15.83 -18.40 -21.62
CA GLU A 302 15.96 -19.81 -21.24
C GLU A 302 16.34 -19.99 -19.77
N ARG A 303 17.30 -19.19 -19.29
CA ARG A 303 17.72 -19.24 -17.87
C ARG A 303 16.61 -18.75 -16.96
N MET A 304 15.88 -17.71 -17.38
CA MET A 304 14.69 -17.24 -16.66
C MET A 304 13.65 -18.34 -16.54
N GLN A 305 13.37 -19.06 -17.63
CA GLN A 305 12.41 -20.18 -17.64
C GLN A 305 12.82 -21.32 -16.69
N GLN A 306 14.12 -21.63 -16.60
CA GLN A 306 14.62 -22.65 -15.66
C GLN A 306 14.43 -22.25 -14.19
N SER A 307 14.51 -20.95 -13.89
CA SER A 307 14.30 -20.41 -12.53
C SER A 307 12.83 -20.10 -12.22
N ALA A 308 11.92 -20.40 -13.15
CA ALA A 308 10.51 -20.06 -13.03
C ALA A 308 9.83 -20.79 -11.87
N LYS A 309 9.10 -20.05 -11.05
CA LYS A 309 8.28 -20.58 -9.96
C LYS A 309 6.86 -20.06 -10.09
N THR A 310 5.88 -20.91 -9.83
CA THR A 310 4.48 -20.48 -9.70
C THR A 310 4.30 -19.81 -8.34
N VAL A 311 3.85 -18.55 -8.33
CA VAL A 311 3.63 -17.76 -7.12
C VAL A 311 2.18 -17.30 -7.07
N HIS A 312 1.61 -17.36 -5.86
CA HIS A 312 0.27 -16.86 -5.54
C HIS A 312 0.41 -15.67 -4.59
N GLU A 313 0.01 -14.49 -5.03
CA GLU A 313 0.16 -13.25 -4.28
C GLU A 313 -1.19 -12.54 -4.14
N TYR A 314 -1.43 -11.94 -2.96
CA TYR A 314 -2.53 -10.99 -2.78
C TYR A 314 -1.98 -9.57 -2.84
N PHE A 315 -2.09 -8.98 -4.02
CA PHE A 315 -1.57 -7.66 -4.34
C PHE A 315 -2.61 -6.60 -4.04
N VAL A 316 -2.24 -5.56 -3.29
CA VAL A 316 -3.16 -4.51 -2.84
C VAL A 316 -2.83 -3.21 -3.55
N LEU A 317 -3.85 -2.65 -4.19
CA LEU A 317 -3.83 -1.28 -4.69
C LEU A 317 -4.63 -0.39 -3.78
N GLN A 318 -4.14 0.83 -3.59
CA GLN A 318 -4.83 1.88 -2.86
C GLN A 318 -5.06 3.09 -3.75
N LYS A 319 -6.20 3.74 -3.58
CA LYS A 319 -6.50 5.05 -4.14
C LYS A 319 -7.08 5.92 -3.05
N ARG A 320 -6.53 7.12 -2.90
CA ARG A 320 -7.04 8.12 -1.97
C ARG A 320 -7.90 9.14 -2.71
N MET A 321 -8.92 9.61 -2.02
CA MET A 321 -9.68 10.81 -2.36
C MET A 321 -9.40 11.79 -1.24
N TRP A 322 -8.73 12.88 -1.58
CA TRP A 322 -8.36 13.92 -0.64
C TRP A 322 -9.15 15.19 -0.94
N MET A 323 -9.92 15.68 0.03
CA MET A 323 -10.73 16.90 -0.12
C MET A 323 -11.64 16.91 -1.36
N GLY A 324 -12.20 15.76 -1.72
CA GLY A 324 -13.03 15.59 -2.93
C GLY A 324 -12.26 15.39 -4.25
N LYS A 325 -10.93 15.44 -4.25
CA LYS A 325 -10.09 15.16 -5.42
C LYS A 325 -9.58 13.72 -5.38
N GLU A 326 -9.82 12.96 -6.44
CA GLU A 326 -9.28 11.61 -6.58
C GLU A 326 -7.79 11.64 -6.99
N GLU A 327 -6.95 10.91 -6.27
CA GLU A 327 -5.55 10.68 -6.63
C GLU A 327 -5.40 9.48 -7.56
N THR A 328 -4.18 9.23 -8.02
CA THR A 328 -3.84 8.04 -8.82
C THR A 328 -3.84 6.78 -7.95
N TRP A 329 -3.93 5.61 -8.60
CA TRP A 329 -3.75 4.35 -7.90
C TRP A 329 -2.27 4.13 -7.59
N SER A 330 -1.99 3.75 -6.36
CA SER A 330 -0.64 3.39 -5.89
C SER A 330 -0.64 1.97 -5.32
N VAL A 331 0.52 1.34 -5.34
CA VAL A 331 0.75 0.03 -4.75
C VAL A 331 0.83 0.16 -3.24
N TRP A 332 -0.12 -0.46 -2.54
CA TRP A 332 -0.11 -0.51 -1.07
C TRP A 332 0.75 -1.65 -0.54
N GLY A 333 0.90 -2.74 -1.30
CA GLY A 333 1.80 -3.84 -0.94
C GLY A 333 1.22 -5.22 -1.22
N LEU A 334 1.74 -6.19 -0.48
CA LEU A 334 1.33 -7.60 -0.51
C LEU A 334 0.74 -7.96 0.86
N VAL A 335 -0.24 -8.87 0.86
CA VAL A 335 -0.88 -9.36 2.09
C VAL A 335 -0.98 -10.88 2.03
N ASP A 336 -0.98 -11.51 3.19
CA ASP A 336 -1.20 -12.95 3.34
C ASP A 336 -2.70 -13.30 3.43
N GLU A 337 -3.00 -14.59 3.45
CA GLU A 337 -4.36 -15.05 3.69
C GLU A 337 -4.77 -14.79 5.14
N SER A 338 -6.05 -14.49 5.37
CA SER A 338 -6.53 -14.26 6.75
C SER A 338 -6.46 -15.56 7.53
N SER A 339 -6.03 -15.48 8.78
CA SER A 339 -6.05 -16.63 9.68
C SER A 339 -7.49 -16.97 10.09
N LEU A 340 -7.76 -18.25 10.37
CA LEU A 340 -9.09 -18.66 10.84
C LEU A 340 -9.34 -18.22 12.30
N ASP A 341 -8.27 -17.93 13.05
CA ASP A 341 -8.34 -17.46 14.44
C ASP A 341 -9.00 -16.08 14.54
N GLU A 342 -8.88 -15.25 13.50
CA GLU A 342 -9.52 -13.93 13.40
C GLU A 342 -11.04 -14.01 13.26
N LEU A 343 -11.61 -15.20 12.98
CA LEU A 343 -13.06 -15.38 12.81
C LEU A 343 -13.79 -15.59 14.14
N ASN A 344 -13.11 -15.59 15.29
CA ASN A 344 -13.71 -15.99 16.56
C ASN A 344 -14.62 -14.95 17.21
#